data_AF-A0A6J7QF91-F1
#
_entry.id   AF-A0A6J7QF91-F1
#
_cell.length_a   1.000
_cell.length_b   1.000
_cell.length_c   1.000
_cell.angle_alpha   90.00
_cell.angle_beta   90.00
_cell.angle_gamma   90.00
#
_symmetry.space_group_name_H-M   'P 1'
#
loop_
_entity.id
_entity.type
_entity.pdbx_description
1 polymer ?
#
loop_
_entity_poly.entity_id
_entity_poly.type
_entity_poly.pdbx_seq_one_letter_code
_entity_poly.pdbx_strand_id
1 'polypeptide(L)'
;MHSRVTKVASPIDFAVFLTFFPHVVAGPIVRAREFIPQLATPRSPRNLPAVPALFLILGGLFKKLVLADFLAISVVDPVFGSPAAFSSPDTVAAVLGYAAQIYCDFSGYTDIAIGLAMLLGFRFPQNFASPYSAASLQEFWRRWHMTLSRWLRDYLYIPLGGSRRGRVRTAINVLLTFLLGGLWHGAAWTFVIWGAIHGIGLVIERVWGDWRGRRAAPEGRSRVRVLLPKAGGWLLTFVVVCLAWVFFRSPDLPVARGVLSGLVGRWGEGSSLVTPLVVGAIVLGIGTQFLPGRIWRTLERWFSRLPAVLQGIMVGVLIVLMVVLVGDQGVAPFIYFQF
;
A
#
# COMPACT_ATOMS: atom_id res chain seq x y z
N MET A 1 -3.20 27.43 7.99
CA MET A 1 -2.70 26.42 8.95
C MET A 1 -1.25 26.72 9.19
N HIS A 2 -0.92 27.02 10.45
CA HIS A 2 0.31 27.65 10.90
C HIS A 2 1.57 26.93 10.37
N SER A 3 2.40 27.67 9.63
CA SER A 3 3.79 27.31 9.39
C SER A 3 4.53 27.40 10.72
N ARG A 4 4.56 26.31 11.48
CA ARG A 4 5.58 26.18 12.53
C ARG A 4 6.92 26.15 11.81
N VAL A 5 7.64 27.26 11.88
CA VAL A 5 8.99 27.44 11.36
C VAL A 5 9.84 26.31 11.93
N THR A 6 10.33 25.43 11.07
CA THR A 6 11.36 24.47 11.45
C THR A 6 12.63 25.26 11.76
N LYS A 7 13.23 25.04 12.93
CA LYS A 7 14.60 25.52 13.19
C LYS A 7 15.50 25.05 12.05
N VAL A 8 16.39 25.93 11.60
CA VAL A 8 17.39 25.59 10.59
C VAL A 8 18.23 24.43 11.14
N ALA A 9 18.32 23.36 10.37
CA ALA A 9 19.10 22.18 10.75
C ALA A 9 20.59 22.48 10.58
N SER A 10 21.43 21.92 11.45
CA SER A 10 22.87 21.92 11.20
C SER A 10 23.17 21.09 9.94
N PRO A 11 24.29 21.35 9.23
CA PRO A 11 24.68 20.52 8.08
C PRO A 11 24.79 19.03 8.41
N ILE A 12 25.24 18.71 9.63
CA ILE A 12 25.35 17.32 10.12
C ILE A 12 23.97 16.70 10.33
N ASP A 13 23.05 17.39 11.02
CA ASP A 13 21.69 16.88 11.22
C ASP A 13 20.94 16.68 9.90
N PHE A 14 21.20 17.58 8.94
CA PHE A 14 20.66 17.46 7.60
C PHE A 14 21.26 16.27 6.84
N ALA A 15 22.57 16.07 6.90
CA ALA A 15 23.23 14.90 6.33
C ALA A 15 22.72 13.59 6.94
N VAL A 16 22.54 13.54 8.27
CA VAL A 16 21.93 12.39 8.96
C VAL A 16 20.51 12.17 8.45
N PHE A 17 19.69 13.22 8.37
CA PHE A 17 18.33 13.10 7.81
C PHE A 17 18.33 12.51 6.39
N LEU A 18 19.21 12.97 5.50
CA LEU A 18 19.27 12.47 4.13
C LEU A 18 19.79 11.02 4.03
N THR A 19 20.69 10.62 4.92
CA THR A 19 21.39 9.31 4.85
C THR A 19 20.84 8.27 5.81
N PHE A 20 19.80 8.59 6.58
CA PHE A 20 19.24 7.67 7.59
C PHE A 20 18.56 6.46 6.93
N PHE A 21 19.33 5.38 6.79
CA PHE A 21 19.05 4.21 5.96
C PHE A 21 17.64 3.60 6.08
N PRO A 22 16.93 3.61 7.24
CA PRO A 22 15.60 3.01 7.33
C PRO A 22 14.56 3.63 6.38
N HIS A 23 14.79 4.83 5.84
CA HIS A 23 13.87 5.43 4.85
C HIS A 23 14.48 5.78 3.49
N VAL A 24 15.78 5.55 3.29
CA VAL A 24 16.49 6.03 2.09
C VAL A 24 16.04 5.33 0.82
N VAL A 25 15.79 4.02 0.89
CA VAL A 25 15.47 3.22 -0.29
C VAL A 25 13.98 3.31 -0.64
N ALA A 26 13.10 2.89 0.27
CA ALA A 26 11.65 2.89 0.03
C ALA A 26 10.82 2.95 1.33
N GLY A 27 11.38 3.54 2.39
CA GLY A 27 10.64 3.69 3.65
C GLY A 27 9.56 4.78 3.56
N PRO A 28 8.82 5.00 4.64
CA PRO A 28 7.86 6.10 4.71
C PRO A 28 8.55 7.44 4.35
N ILE A 29 7.91 8.28 3.54
CA ILE A 29 8.43 9.61 3.22
C ILE A 29 8.36 10.48 4.48
N VAL A 30 9.49 10.58 5.18
CA VAL A 30 9.62 11.36 6.41
C VAL A 30 9.94 12.80 6.08
N ARG A 31 9.32 13.75 6.78
CA ARG A 31 9.63 15.17 6.62
C ARG A 31 10.73 15.58 7.58
N ALA A 32 11.61 16.47 7.15
CA ALA A 32 12.64 17.07 8.01
C ALA A 32 12.07 17.59 9.34
N ARG A 33 10.88 18.22 9.30
CA ARG A 33 10.18 18.72 10.50
C ARG A 33 9.72 17.65 11.49
N GLU A 34 9.58 16.41 11.03
CA GLU A 34 9.17 15.25 11.84
C GLU A 34 10.42 14.51 12.38
N PHE A 35 11.50 14.49 11.61
CA PHE A 35 12.73 13.76 11.93
C PHE A 35 13.75 14.56 12.74
N ILE A 36 14.13 15.75 12.27
CA ILE A 36 15.25 16.53 12.82
C ILE A 36 15.07 16.87 14.30
N PRO A 37 13.88 17.25 14.79
CA PRO A 37 13.69 17.48 16.23
C PRO A 37 13.99 16.25 17.10
N GLN A 38 13.87 15.04 16.55
CA GLN A 38 14.19 13.81 17.28
C GLN A 38 15.71 13.68 17.50
N LEU A 39 16.56 14.27 16.66
CA LEU A 39 18.03 14.22 16.82
C LEU A 39 18.51 14.98 18.07
N ALA A 40 17.77 16.00 18.51
CA ALA A 40 18.13 16.83 19.65
C ALA A 40 18.05 16.11 21.00
N THR A 41 17.38 14.96 21.09
CA THR A 41 17.21 14.21 22.35
C THR A 41 18.10 12.97 22.35
N PRO A 42 19.00 12.79 23.35
CA PRO A 42 19.77 11.57 23.53
C PRO A 42 18.85 10.35 23.70
N ARG A 43 19.22 9.23 23.09
CA ARG A 43 18.43 7.99 23.11
C ARG A 43 19.04 7.02 24.11
N SER A 44 18.22 6.44 24.97
CA SER A 44 18.64 5.38 25.89
C SER A 44 18.29 4.01 25.31
N PRO A 45 19.28 3.11 25.12
CA PRO A 45 19.02 1.74 24.68
C PRO A 45 18.05 0.97 25.60
N ARG A 46 17.96 1.37 26.88
CA ARG A 46 17.06 0.73 27.86
C ARG A 46 15.58 1.03 27.63
N ASN A 47 15.25 2.11 26.89
CA ASN A 47 13.88 2.59 26.71
C ASN A 47 13.38 2.42 25.27
N LEU A 48 14.01 1.53 24.50
CA LEU A 48 13.61 1.26 23.12
C LEU A 48 12.37 0.37 23.08
N PRO A 49 11.39 0.65 22.21
CA PRO A 49 10.22 -0.21 22.02
C PRO A 49 10.60 -1.45 21.18
N ALA A 50 11.49 -2.29 21.71
CA ALA A 50 12.08 -3.41 20.99
C ALA A 50 11.06 -4.47 20.56
N VAL A 51 10.11 -4.82 21.44
CA VAL A 51 9.11 -5.85 21.11
C VAL A 51 8.13 -5.40 20.00
N PRO A 52 7.52 -4.20 20.07
CA PRO A 52 6.73 -3.69 18.95
C PRO A 52 7.53 -3.58 17.64
N ALA A 53 8.82 -3.21 17.73
CA ALA A 53 9.69 -3.15 16.57
C ALA A 53 9.92 -4.52 15.93
N LEU A 54 10.22 -5.55 16.75
CA LEU A 54 10.37 -6.93 16.28
C LEU A 54 9.07 -7.46 15.66
N PHE A 55 7.91 -7.14 16.24
CA PHE A 55 6.61 -7.53 15.70
C PHE A 55 6.39 -6.95 14.29
N LEU A 56 6.75 -5.68 14.07
CA LEU A 56 6.68 -5.04 12.75
C LEU A 56 7.68 -5.65 11.76
N ILE A 57 8.93 -5.88 12.18
CA ILE A 57 9.97 -6.48 11.32
C ILE A 57 9.54 -7.88 10.88
N LEU A 58 9.11 -8.74 11.81
CA LEU A 58 8.68 -10.10 11.50
C LEU A 58 7.41 -10.13 10.64
N GLY A 59 6.43 -9.29 10.96
CA GLY A 59 5.23 -9.15 10.15
C GLY A 59 5.55 -8.66 8.73
N GLY A 60 6.51 -7.75 8.59
CA GLY A 60 6.95 -7.25 7.31
C GLY A 60 7.74 -8.27 6.49
N LEU A 61 8.63 -9.02 7.12
CA LEU A 61 9.35 -10.14 6.50
C LEU A 61 8.37 -11.21 6.01
N PHE A 62 7.37 -11.58 6.81
CA PHE A 62 6.34 -12.52 6.40
C PHE A 62 5.57 -12.03 5.16
N LYS A 63 5.10 -10.77 5.18
CA LYS A 63 4.39 -10.19 4.03
C LYS A 63 5.25 -10.20 2.76
N LYS A 64 6.53 -9.82 2.87
CA LYS A 64 7.46 -9.75 1.74
C LYS A 64 7.79 -11.16 1.22
N LEU A 65 8.43 -11.96 2.07
CA LEU A 65 9.06 -13.21 1.67
C LEU A 65 8.04 -14.33 1.42
N VAL A 66 6.98 -14.41 2.23
CA VAL A 66 6.03 -15.53 2.16
C VAL A 66 4.83 -15.22 1.27
N LEU A 67 4.32 -13.99 1.27
CA LEU A 67 3.13 -13.64 0.48
C LEU A 67 3.49 -12.99 -0.85
N ALA A 68 4.22 -11.87 -0.81
CA ALA A 68 4.48 -11.10 -2.01
C ALA A 68 5.34 -11.86 -3.02
N ASP A 69 6.45 -12.43 -2.58
CA ASP A 69 7.37 -13.16 -3.48
C ASP A 69 6.72 -14.44 -4.03
N PHE A 70 6.00 -15.18 -3.18
CA PHE A 70 5.23 -16.35 -3.62
C PHE A 70 4.19 -16.00 -4.70
N LEU A 71 3.40 -14.93 -4.49
CA LEU A 71 2.41 -14.49 -5.48
C LEU A 71 3.05 -13.97 -6.76
N ALA A 72 4.18 -13.27 -6.64
CA ALA A 72 4.96 -12.80 -7.79
C ALA A 72 5.32 -13.98 -8.69
N ILE A 73 6.02 -14.97 -8.14
CA ILE A 73 6.58 -16.09 -8.88
C ILE A 73 5.49 -17.05 -9.37
N SER A 74 4.49 -17.33 -8.53
CA SER A 74 3.53 -18.42 -8.79
C SER A 74 2.38 -18.03 -9.72
N VAL A 75 2.04 -16.74 -9.81
CA VAL A 75 0.85 -16.33 -10.60
C VAL A 75 1.01 -14.99 -11.32
N VAL A 76 1.64 -13.99 -10.71
CA VAL A 76 1.67 -12.64 -11.31
C VAL A 76 2.67 -12.58 -12.47
N ASP A 77 3.92 -12.92 -12.24
CA ASP A 77 4.98 -12.80 -13.23
C ASP A 77 4.73 -13.67 -14.48
N PRO A 78 4.25 -14.92 -14.37
CA PRO A 78 3.87 -15.71 -15.54
C PRO A 78 2.80 -15.02 -16.40
N VAL A 79 1.71 -14.56 -15.78
CA VAL A 79 0.58 -13.97 -16.52
C VAL A 79 0.94 -12.63 -17.13
N PHE A 80 1.62 -11.75 -16.39
CA PHE A 80 2.04 -10.45 -16.94
C PHE A 80 3.22 -10.58 -17.92
N GLY A 81 3.99 -11.66 -17.86
CA GLY A 81 5.04 -11.97 -18.84
C GLY A 81 4.52 -12.53 -20.16
N SER A 82 3.38 -13.22 -20.16
CA SER A 82 2.76 -13.76 -21.40
C SER A 82 1.23 -13.86 -21.28
N PRO A 83 0.49 -12.74 -21.29
CA PRO A 83 -0.95 -12.76 -21.01
C PRO A 83 -1.77 -13.67 -21.94
N ALA A 84 -1.35 -13.78 -23.21
CA ALA A 84 -2.00 -14.62 -24.21
C ALA A 84 -1.80 -16.13 -23.98
N ALA A 85 -0.93 -16.56 -23.07
CA ALA A 85 -0.72 -17.98 -22.76
C ALA A 85 -1.70 -18.52 -21.70
N PHE A 86 -2.38 -17.65 -20.96
CA PHE A 86 -3.16 -18.03 -19.77
C PHE A 86 -4.66 -17.87 -19.95
N SER A 87 -5.40 -18.65 -19.17
CA SER A 87 -6.87 -18.65 -19.15
C SER A 87 -7.45 -17.44 -18.42
N SER A 88 -8.75 -17.21 -18.53
CA SER A 88 -9.41 -16.12 -17.77
C SER A 88 -9.33 -16.29 -16.24
N PRO A 89 -9.53 -17.50 -15.66
CA PRO A 89 -9.31 -17.70 -14.23
C PRO A 89 -7.88 -17.39 -13.77
N ASP A 90 -6.86 -17.79 -14.54
CA ASP A 90 -5.46 -17.44 -14.24
C ASP A 90 -5.25 -15.93 -14.27
N THR A 91 -5.85 -15.25 -15.24
CA THR A 91 -5.76 -13.79 -15.38
C THR A 91 -6.40 -13.06 -14.20
N VAL A 92 -7.59 -13.50 -13.76
CA VAL A 92 -8.25 -12.95 -12.58
C VAL A 92 -7.40 -13.18 -11.33
N ALA A 93 -6.85 -14.38 -11.17
CA ALA A 93 -5.98 -14.70 -10.05
C ALA A 93 -4.68 -13.88 -10.06
N ALA A 94 -4.11 -13.58 -11.24
CA ALA A 94 -2.94 -12.71 -11.35
C ALA A 94 -3.25 -11.25 -11.02
N VAL A 95 -4.41 -10.71 -11.40
CA VAL A 95 -4.78 -9.33 -11.04
C VAL A 95 -5.03 -9.19 -9.53
N LEU A 96 -5.74 -10.15 -8.93
CA LEU A 96 -5.96 -10.18 -7.48
C LEU A 96 -4.67 -10.50 -6.71
N GLY A 97 -3.87 -11.41 -7.24
CA GLY A 97 -2.53 -11.76 -6.78
C GLY A 97 -1.61 -10.56 -6.78
N TYR A 98 -1.66 -9.75 -7.84
CA TYR A 98 -0.88 -8.53 -7.91
C TYR A 98 -1.33 -7.48 -6.89
N ALA A 99 -2.64 -7.33 -6.66
CA ALA A 99 -3.14 -6.47 -5.59
C ALA A 99 -2.62 -6.93 -4.21
N ALA A 100 -2.66 -8.23 -3.91
CA ALA A 100 -2.07 -8.75 -2.68
C ALA A 100 -0.54 -8.57 -2.64
N GLN A 101 0.17 -8.85 -3.73
CA GLN A 101 1.62 -8.70 -3.86
C GLN A 101 2.06 -7.26 -3.60
N ILE A 102 1.55 -6.28 -4.34
CA ILE A 102 1.98 -4.88 -4.21
C ILE A 102 1.72 -4.34 -2.79
N TYR A 103 0.61 -4.74 -2.18
CA TYR A 103 0.34 -4.39 -0.79
C TYR A 103 1.33 -5.05 0.18
N CYS A 104 1.52 -6.36 0.08
CA CYS A 104 2.37 -7.11 1.01
C CYS A 104 3.85 -6.75 0.86
N ASP A 105 4.33 -6.57 -0.36
CA ASP A 105 5.70 -6.13 -0.66
C ASP A 105 5.96 -4.76 -0.03
N PHE A 106 5.10 -3.78 -0.33
CA PHE A 106 5.34 -2.42 0.10
C PHE A 106 5.01 -2.18 1.57
N SER A 107 3.88 -2.70 2.06
CA SER A 107 3.55 -2.64 3.49
C SER A 107 4.63 -3.36 4.30
N GLY A 108 5.09 -4.53 3.84
CA GLY A 108 6.10 -5.30 4.54
C GLY A 108 7.43 -4.56 4.62
N TYR A 109 7.87 -3.96 3.51
CA TYR A 109 9.04 -3.10 3.51
C TYR A 109 8.89 -1.92 4.49
N THR A 110 7.77 -1.21 4.46
CA THR A 110 7.56 -0.07 5.37
C THR A 110 7.44 -0.48 6.84
N ASP A 111 6.90 -1.66 7.14
CA ASP A 111 6.84 -2.18 8.51
C ASP A 111 8.25 -2.48 9.04
N ILE A 112 9.11 -3.11 8.21
CA ILE A 112 10.53 -3.34 8.53
C ILE A 112 11.24 -2.01 8.77
N ALA A 113 11.08 -1.04 7.87
CA ALA A 113 11.65 0.31 7.99
C ALA A 113 11.23 1.01 9.31
N ILE A 114 9.94 0.95 9.65
CA ILE A 114 9.42 1.54 10.90
C ILE A 114 9.99 0.80 12.12
N GLY A 115 10.05 -0.52 12.09
CA GLY A 115 10.62 -1.32 13.18
C GLY A 115 12.12 -1.04 13.38
N LEU A 116 12.90 -0.95 12.31
CA LEU A 116 14.31 -0.59 12.39
C LEU A 116 14.50 0.83 12.93
N ALA A 117 13.70 1.79 12.49
CA ALA A 117 13.72 3.15 13.05
C ALA A 117 13.42 3.13 14.55
N MET A 118 12.45 2.32 15.00
CA MET A 118 12.09 2.14 16.41
C MET A 118 13.23 1.56 17.25
N LEU A 119 13.98 0.57 16.73
CA LEU A 119 15.19 0.02 17.37
C LEU A 119 16.31 1.06 17.45
N LEU A 120 16.35 2.02 16.54
CA LEU A 120 17.27 3.15 16.58
C LEU A 120 16.74 4.34 17.40
N GLY A 121 15.57 4.21 18.03
CA GLY A 121 14.95 5.24 18.87
C GLY A 121 14.32 6.40 18.08
N PHE A 122 13.94 6.17 16.82
CA PHE A 122 13.22 7.10 15.97
C PHE A 122 11.79 6.65 15.73
N ARG A 123 10.90 7.63 15.56
CA ARG A 123 9.49 7.39 15.24
C ARG A 123 9.20 7.80 13.81
N PHE A 124 8.76 6.85 13.01
CA PHE A 124 8.33 7.07 11.64
C PHE A 124 6.80 7.07 11.53
N PRO A 125 6.25 7.83 10.57
CA PRO A 125 4.82 7.75 10.25
C PRO A 125 4.49 6.39 9.62
N GLN A 126 3.29 5.90 9.91
CA GLN A 126 2.72 4.74 9.22
C GLN A 126 2.46 5.06 7.74
N ASN A 127 2.62 4.05 6.87
CA ASN A 127 2.40 4.21 5.44
C ASN A 127 1.08 3.57 4.97
N PHE A 128 0.58 2.54 5.67
CA PHE A 128 -0.65 1.83 5.30
C PHE A 128 -1.64 1.70 6.46
N ALA A 129 -2.93 1.72 6.13
CA ALA A 129 -4.02 1.57 7.11
C ALA A 129 -5.19 0.77 6.52
N SER A 130 -4.96 -0.52 6.22
CA SER A 130 -5.97 -1.43 5.63
C SER A 130 -6.67 -0.86 4.38
N PRO A 131 -5.89 -0.50 3.33
CA PRO A 131 -6.41 0.20 2.15
C PRO A 131 -7.49 -0.57 1.37
N TYR A 132 -7.42 -1.90 1.27
CA TYR A 132 -8.42 -2.67 0.51
C TYR A 132 -9.75 -2.86 1.24
N SER A 133 -9.87 -2.41 2.49
CA SER A 133 -11.15 -2.30 3.18
C SER A 133 -11.86 -0.96 2.94
N ALA A 134 -11.29 -0.08 2.12
CA ALA A 134 -11.87 1.23 1.80
C ALA A 134 -13.16 1.13 0.97
N ALA A 135 -14.19 1.88 1.34
CA ALA A 135 -15.47 1.91 0.64
C ALA A 135 -15.55 3.01 -0.44
N SER A 136 -14.47 3.78 -0.63
CA SER A 136 -14.36 4.85 -1.63
C SER A 136 -12.90 5.09 -2.04
N LEU A 137 -12.66 5.71 -3.21
CA LEU A 137 -11.30 6.02 -3.66
C LEU A 137 -10.64 7.08 -2.77
N GLN A 138 -11.42 8.03 -2.25
CA GLN A 138 -10.90 8.99 -1.27
C GLN A 138 -10.43 8.29 0.01
N GLU A 139 -11.19 7.31 0.49
CA GLU A 139 -10.80 6.52 1.66
C GLU A 139 -9.58 5.64 1.36
N PHE A 140 -9.51 5.03 0.17
CA PHE A 140 -8.36 4.26 -0.27
C PHE A 140 -7.07 5.09 -0.22
N TRP A 141 -7.06 6.29 -0.81
CA TRP A 141 -5.88 7.19 -0.81
C TRP A 141 -5.56 7.82 0.55
N ARG A 142 -6.46 7.72 1.53
CA ARG A 142 -6.16 8.06 2.93
C ARG A 142 -5.52 6.91 3.70
N ARG A 143 -5.47 5.71 3.11
CA ARG A 143 -5.03 4.46 3.74
C ARG A 143 -3.91 3.76 2.96
N TRP A 144 -3.72 4.10 1.69
CA TRP A 144 -2.66 3.63 0.81
C TRP A 144 -1.55 4.66 0.72
N HIS A 145 -0.29 4.23 0.86
CA HIS A 145 0.92 5.06 0.74
C HIS A 145 0.77 6.47 1.35
N MET A 146 0.31 6.51 2.60
CA MET A 146 -0.14 7.73 3.28
C MET A 146 0.91 8.82 3.32
N THR A 147 2.20 8.47 3.39
CA THR A 147 3.27 9.47 3.40
C THR A 147 3.43 10.17 2.05
N LEU A 148 3.32 9.43 0.94
CA LEU A 148 3.29 10.01 -0.41
C LEU A 148 2.03 10.83 -0.63
N SER A 149 0.87 10.33 -0.24
CA SER A 149 -0.38 11.10 -0.36
C SER A 149 -0.33 12.41 0.41
N ARG A 150 0.26 12.43 1.62
CA ARG A 150 0.52 13.67 2.37
C ARG A 150 1.50 14.57 1.62
N TRP A 151 2.56 14.01 1.04
CA TRP A 151 3.56 14.77 0.29
C TRP A 151 2.97 15.42 -0.96
N LEU A 152 2.31 14.64 -1.82
CA LEU A 152 1.61 15.14 -3.01
C LEU A 152 0.57 16.20 -2.64
N ARG A 153 -0.18 16.00 -1.56
CA ARG A 153 -1.14 17.01 -1.09
C ARG A 153 -0.45 18.33 -0.74
N ASP A 154 0.60 18.28 0.08
CA ASP A 154 1.18 19.47 0.69
C ASP A 154 2.18 20.19 -0.22
N TYR A 155 2.87 19.47 -1.11
CA TYR A 155 3.93 20.00 -1.98
C TYR A 155 3.52 20.10 -3.46
N LEU A 156 2.39 19.53 -3.86
CA LEU A 156 1.90 19.63 -5.25
C LEU A 156 0.47 20.18 -5.32
N TYR A 157 -0.51 19.49 -4.72
CA TYR A 157 -1.92 19.86 -4.81
C TYR A 157 -2.23 21.24 -4.22
N ILE A 158 -1.75 21.53 -3.01
CA ILE A 158 -1.98 22.82 -2.34
C ILE A 158 -1.31 23.97 -3.13
N PRO A 159 -0.02 23.88 -3.53
CA PRO A 159 0.62 24.88 -4.39
C PRO A 159 -0.10 25.14 -5.72
N LEU A 160 -0.71 24.12 -6.35
CA LEU A 160 -1.54 24.29 -7.57
C LEU A 160 -2.86 25.07 -7.33
N GLY A 161 -3.17 25.43 -6.08
CA GLY A 161 -4.36 26.18 -5.67
C GLY A 161 -5.35 25.36 -4.85
N GLY A 162 -5.07 24.07 -4.62
CA GLY A 162 -5.89 23.17 -3.81
C GLY A 162 -7.36 23.17 -4.25
N SER A 163 -8.27 23.31 -3.29
CA SER A 163 -9.72 23.39 -3.53
C SER A 163 -10.29 24.81 -3.53
N ARG A 164 -9.47 25.86 -3.63
CA ARG A 164 -9.90 27.25 -3.34
C ARG A 164 -10.57 27.97 -4.51
N ARG A 165 -10.31 27.56 -5.75
CA ARG A 165 -10.70 28.29 -6.99
C ARG A 165 -11.93 27.65 -7.69
N GLY A 166 -12.89 27.15 -6.91
CA GLY A 166 -14.10 26.51 -7.43
C GLY A 166 -13.91 25.08 -7.95
N ARG A 167 -15.01 24.47 -8.39
CA ARG A 167 -15.10 23.03 -8.73
C ARG A 167 -14.21 22.61 -9.90
N VAL A 168 -14.22 23.38 -10.99
CA VAL A 168 -13.45 23.06 -12.21
C VAL A 168 -11.96 23.08 -11.92
N ARG A 169 -11.45 24.15 -11.30
CA ARG A 169 -10.02 24.24 -10.96
C ARG A 169 -9.61 23.17 -9.95
N THR A 170 -10.50 22.84 -9.02
CA THR A 170 -10.28 21.74 -8.07
C THR A 170 -10.13 20.39 -8.79
N ALA A 171 -10.97 20.11 -9.79
CA ALA A 171 -10.88 18.89 -10.59
C ALA A 171 -9.58 18.84 -11.40
N ILE A 172 -9.21 19.93 -12.06
CA ILE A 172 -7.93 20.05 -12.78
C ILE A 172 -6.76 19.81 -11.83
N ASN A 173 -6.75 20.43 -10.65
CA ASN A 173 -5.68 20.26 -9.67
C ASN A 173 -5.57 18.81 -9.18
N VAL A 174 -6.70 18.11 -8.98
CA VAL A 174 -6.70 16.67 -8.65
C VAL A 174 -6.11 15.85 -9.79
N LEU A 175 -6.58 16.05 -11.02
CA LEU A 175 -6.08 15.34 -12.20
C LEU A 175 -4.56 15.55 -12.37
N LEU A 176 -4.09 16.80 -12.33
CA LEU A 176 -2.66 17.10 -12.44
C LEU A 176 -1.85 16.45 -11.31
N THR A 177 -2.36 16.46 -10.08
CA THR A 177 -1.67 15.81 -8.94
C THR A 177 -1.49 14.31 -9.18
N PHE A 178 -2.50 13.63 -9.71
CA PHE A 178 -2.44 12.19 -9.97
C PHE A 178 -1.67 11.82 -11.23
N LEU A 179 -1.74 12.62 -12.30
CA LEU A 179 -0.94 12.41 -13.51
C LEU A 179 0.55 12.59 -13.22
N LEU A 180 0.91 13.65 -12.51
CA LEU A 180 2.30 13.88 -12.07
C LEU A 180 2.73 12.83 -11.04
N GLY A 181 1.82 12.38 -10.16
CA GLY A 181 2.08 11.26 -9.25
C GLY A 181 2.31 9.94 -10.00
N GLY A 182 1.61 9.69 -11.11
CA GLY A 182 1.89 8.58 -12.02
C GLY A 182 3.28 8.70 -12.64
N LEU A 183 3.60 9.86 -13.21
CA LEU A 183 4.91 10.11 -13.81
C LEU A 183 6.08 10.02 -12.81
N TRP A 184 5.82 10.25 -11.52
CA TRP A 184 6.82 10.02 -10.45
C TRP A 184 7.19 8.53 -10.30
N HIS A 185 6.29 7.62 -10.67
CA HIS A 185 6.56 6.18 -10.64
C HIS A 185 7.33 5.69 -11.87
N GLY A 186 7.21 6.35 -13.01
CA GLY A 186 7.96 6.03 -14.22
C GLY A 186 7.47 6.81 -15.45
N ALA A 187 8.28 6.82 -16.51
CA ALA A 187 8.00 7.60 -17.73
C ALA A 187 7.03 6.92 -18.72
N ALA A 188 6.65 5.67 -18.47
CA ALA A 188 5.78 4.89 -19.36
C ALA A 188 4.31 5.40 -19.35
N TRP A 189 3.63 5.27 -20.50
CA TRP A 189 2.21 5.63 -20.63
C TRP A 189 1.29 4.87 -19.68
N THR A 190 1.68 3.66 -19.28
CA THR A 190 0.97 2.86 -18.28
C THR A 190 0.79 3.61 -16.95
N PHE A 191 1.81 4.33 -16.49
CA PHE A 191 1.73 5.14 -15.27
C PHE A 191 0.87 6.40 -15.42
N VAL A 192 0.88 7.00 -16.60
CA VAL A 192 -0.01 8.12 -16.92
C VAL A 192 -1.47 7.67 -16.87
N ILE A 193 -1.79 6.50 -17.45
CA ILE A 193 -3.14 5.93 -17.42
C ILE A 193 -3.53 5.55 -15.99
N TRP A 194 -2.64 4.94 -15.22
CA TRP A 194 -2.86 4.66 -13.80
C TRP A 194 -3.21 5.94 -13.02
N GLY A 195 -2.45 7.02 -13.22
CA GLY A 195 -2.72 8.33 -12.63
C GLY A 195 -4.06 8.90 -13.09
N ALA A 196 -4.39 8.78 -14.38
CA ALA A 196 -5.65 9.24 -14.93
C ALA A 196 -6.86 8.50 -14.31
N ILE A 197 -6.80 7.18 -14.16
CA ILE A 197 -7.87 6.37 -13.55
C ILE A 197 -8.17 6.86 -12.13
N HIS A 198 -7.14 7.04 -11.30
CA HIS A 198 -7.34 7.52 -9.94
C HIS A 198 -7.79 8.99 -9.87
N GLY A 199 -7.20 9.85 -10.70
CA GLY A 199 -7.57 11.26 -10.76
C GLY A 199 -9.02 11.47 -11.20
N ILE A 200 -9.44 10.82 -12.28
CA ILE A 200 -10.81 10.86 -12.79
C ILE A 200 -11.77 10.26 -11.76
N GLY A 201 -11.43 9.10 -11.19
CA GLY A 201 -12.25 8.46 -10.17
C GLY A 201 -12.52 9.35 -8.95
N LEU A 202 -11.52 10.08 -8.47
CA LEU A 202 -11.69 11.05 -7.37
C LEU A 202 -12.50 12.29 -7.75
N VAL A 203 -12.37 12.76 -9.00
CA VAL A 203 -13.23 13.86 -9.50
C VAL A 203 -14.69 13.41 -9.57
N ILE A 204 -14.96 12.21 -10.11
CA ILE A 204 -16.30 11.62 -10.16
C ILE A 204 -16.86 11.46 -8.74
N GLU A 205 -16.09 10.87 -7.82
CA GLU A 205 -16.51 10.68 -6.43
C GLU A 205 -16.88 12.02 -5.77
N ARG A 206 -16.08 13.07 -5.98
CA ARG A 206 -16.35 14.41 -5.46
C ARG A 206 -17.62 15.04 -6.05
N VAL A 207 -17.81 14.98 -7.37
CA VAL A 207 -19.01 15.51 -8.04
C VAL A 207 -20.27 14.76 -7.55
N TRP A 208 -20.16 13.44 -7.41
CA TRP A 208 -21.25 12.61 -6.92
C TRP A 208 -21.57 12.86 -5.44
N GLY A 209 -20.55 13.09 -4.61
CA GLY A 209 -20.69 13.52 -3.22
C GLY A 209 -21.42 14.87 -3.10
N ASP A 210 -21.03 15.85 -3.92
CA ASP A 210 -21.67 17.17 -3.99
C ASP A 210 -23.14 17.07 -4.43
N TRP A 211 -23.46 16.18 -5.38
CA TRP A 211 -24.83 15.97 -5.85
C TRP A 211 -25.71 15.28 -4.80
N ARG A 212 -25.17 14.26 -4.11
CA ARG A 212 -25.86 13.59 -2.99
C ARG A 212 -26.04 14.51 -1.78
N GLY A 213 -25.04 15.34 -1.45
CA GLY A 213 -25.12 16.31 -0.35
C GLY A 213 -26.17 17.40 -0.57
N ARG A 214 -26.49 17.72 -1.84
CA ARG A 214 -27.60 18.61 -2.22
C ARG A 214 -28.98 17.95 -2.14
N ARG A 215 -29.02 16.61 -2.06
CA ARG A 215 -30.23 15.80 -1.86
C ARG A 215 -30.15 15.20 -0.46
N ALA A 216 -30.32 16.03 0.58
CA ALA A 216 -30.34 15.59 1.96
C ALA A 216 -31.23 14.34 2.10
N ALA A 217 -30.65 13.23 2.57
CA ALA A 217 -31.41 12.02 2.86
C ALA A 217 -32.23 12.25 4.14
N PRO A 218 -33.51 11.85 4.20
CA PRO A 218 -34.32 11.97 5.41
C PRO A 218 -33.69 11.16 6.54
N GLU A 219 -33.63 11.75 7.73
CA GLU A 219 -33.20 11.11 8.97
C GLU A 219 -34.09 9.90 9.30
N GLY A 220 -33.48 8.77 9.70
CA GLY A 220 -34.21 7.57 10.13
C GLY A 220 -34.05 6.30 9.27
N ARG A 221 -32.86 6.00 8.73
CA ARG A 221 -32.65 4.80 7.87
C ARG A 221 -32.08 3.59 8.64
N SER A 222 -32.66 2.41 8.39
CA SER A 222 -32.31 1.11 8.98
C SER A 222 -30.87 0.64 8.65
N ARG A 223 -30.25 -0.15 9.55
CA ARG A 223 -28.87 -0.68 9.40
C ARG A 223 -28.62 -1.40 8.07
N VAL A 224 -29.58 -2.19 7.58
CA VAL A 224 -29.47 -2.94 6.30
C VAL A 224 -29.33 -1.98 5.10
N ARG A 225 -30.03 -0.84 5.13
CA ARG A 225 -30.01 0.18 4.05
C ARG A 225 -28.75 1.05 4.07
N VAL A 226 -27.97 0.99 5.15
CA VAL A 226 -26.63 1.63 5.28
C VAL A 226 -25.51 0.68 4.86
N LEU A 227 -25.70 -0.63 5.01
CA LEU A 227 -24.68 -1.66 4.70
C LEU A 227 -24.60 -1.98 3.20
N LEU A 228 -25.72 -2.09 2.48
CA LEU A 228 -25.74 -2.34 1.03
C LEU A 228 -24.93 -1.30 0.21
N PRO A 229 -25.10 0.03 0.45
CA PRO A 229 -24.31 1.04 -0.24
C PRO A 229 -22.82 1.00 0.11
N LYS A 230 -22.47 0.50 1.30
CA LYS A 230 -21.06 0.37 1.74
C LYS A 230 -20.38 -0.84 1.09
N ALA A 231 -21.05 -1.99 1.01
CA ALA A 231 -20.53 -3.16 0.31
C ALA A 231 -20.40 -2.90 -1.20
N GLY A 232 -21.40 -2.26 -1.82
CA GLY A 232 -21.32 -1.85 -3.22
C GLY A 232 -20.23 -0.81 -3.50
N GLY A 233 -20.08 0.19 -2.62
CA GLY A 233 -19.01 1.18 -2.72
C GLY A 233 -17.62 0.57 -2.55
N TRP A 234 -17.47 -0.36 -1.61
CA TRP A 234 -16.25 -1.16 -1.44
C TRP A 234 -15.91 -1.97 -2.69
N LEU A 235 -16.85 -2.77 -3.20
CA LEU A 235 -16.60 -3.61 -4.36
C LEU A 235 -16.20 -2.76 -5.58
N LEU A 236 -16.93 -1.65 -5.82
CA LEU A 236 -16.59 -0.72 -6.89
C LEU A 236 -15.18 -0.14 -6.71
N THR A 237 -14.85 0.31 -5.52
CA THR A 237 -13.52 0.87 -5.20
C THR A 237 -12.43 -0.16 -5.44
N PHE A 238 -12.63 -1.38 -4.94
CA PHE A 238 -11.66 -2.46 -5.04
C PHE A 238 -11.44 -2.87 -6.50
N VAL A 239 -12.50 -2.99 -7.29
CA VAL A 239 -12.41 -3.29 -8.74
C VAL A 239 -11.68 -2.18 -9.49
N VAL A 240 -12.02 -0.90 -9.24
CA VAL A 240 -11.32 0.23 -9.89
C VAL A 240 -9.83 0.23 -9.54
N VAL A 241 -9.49 -0.05 -8.28
CA VAL A 241 -8.09 -0.15 -7.83
C VAL A 241 -7.39 -1.33 -8.51
N CYS A 242 -8.01 -2.50 -8.61
CA CYS A 242 -7.44 -3.65 -9.32
C CYS A 242 -7.23 -3.38 -10.81
N LEU A 243 -8.18 -2.72 -11.48
CA LEU A 243 -8.04 -2.31 -12.87
C LEU A 243 -6.91 -1.29 -13.07
N ALA A 244 -6.76 -0.33 -12.14
CA ALA A 244 -5.63 0.58 -12.16
C ALA A 244 -4.30 -0.19 -12.02
N TRP A 245 -4.25 -1.19 -11.14
CA TRP A 245 -3.07 -2.02 -10.93
C TRP A 245 -2.63 -2.81 -12.16
N VAL A 246 -3.53 -3.18 -13.07
CA VAL A 246 -3.14 -3.78 -14.36
C VAL A 246 -2.17 -2.87 -15.11
N PHE A 247 -2.46 -1.57 -15.18
CA PHE A 247 -1.56 -0.62 -15.84
C PHE A 247 -0.27 -0.44 -15.03
N PHE A 248 -0.36 -0.35 -13.71
CA PHE A 248 0.83 -0.19 -12.87
C PHE A 248 1.82 -1.36 -12.98
N ARG A 249 1.33 -2.61 -13.09
CA ARG A 249 2.18 -3.80 -13.24
C ARG A 249 2.72 -3.99 -14.66
N SER A 250 1.99 -3.54 -15.66
CA SER A 250 2.32 -3.85 -17.05
C SER A 250 3.54 -3.04 -17.51
N PRO A 251 4.55 -3.67 -18.13
CA PRO A 251 5.72 -2.96 -18.65
C PRO A 251 5.34 -2.02 -19.80
N ASP A 252 4.29 -2.35 -20.56
CA ASP A 252 3.81 -1.57 -21.69
C ASP A 252 2.29 -1.73 -21.91
N LEU A 253 1.77 -0.97 -22.89
CA LEU A 253 0.34 -0.99 -23.24
C LEU A 253 -0.11 -2.31 -23.90
N PRO A 254 0.67 -2.96 -24.79
CA PRO A 254 0.35 -4.29 -25.28
C PRO A 254 0.10 -5.33 -24.18
N VAL A 255 0.97 -5.41 -23.17
CA VAL A 255 0.78 -6.34 -22.04
C VAL A 255 -0.47 -5.98 -21.24
N ALA A 256 -0.67 -4.70 -20.90
CA ALA A 256 -1.88 -4.25 -20.22
C ALA A 256 -3.16 -4.63 -20.98
N ARG A 257 -3.16 -4.44 -22.31
CA ARG A 257 -4.28 -4.84 -23.17
C ARG A 257 -4.50 -6.35 -23.14
N GLY A 258 -3.41 -7.14 -23.22
CA GLY A 258 -3.47 -8.60 -23.13
C GLY A 258 -4.12 -9.08 -21.83
N VAL A 259 -3.71 -8.51 -20.69
CA VAL A 259 -4.30 -8.82 -19.38
C VAL A 259 -5.77 -8.43 -19.33
N LEU A 260 -6.13 -7.22 -19.80
CA LEU A 260 -7.52 -6.78 -19.83
C LEU A 260 -8.41 -7.67 -20.71
N SER A 261 -7.91 -8.12 -21.87
CA SER A 261 -8.63 -9.11 -22.69
C SER A 261 -8.72 -10.48 -22.02
N GLY A 262 -7.67 -10.89 -21.30
CA GLY A 262 -7.63 -12.15 -20.57
C GLY A 262 -8.70 -12.24 -19.49
N LEU A 263 -9.10 -11.12 -18.88
CA LEU A 263 -10.17 -11.08 -17.87
C LEU A 263 -11.55 -11.55 -18.41
N VAL A 264 -11.79 -11.48 -19.72
CA VAL A 264 -13.12 -11.75 -20.32
C VAL A 264 -13.10 -12.74 -21.48
N GLY A 265 -11.96 -13.01 -22.11
CA GLY A 265 -11.92 -13.69 -23.41
C GLY A 265 -11.89 -15.23 -23.40
N ARG A 266 -11.42 -15.87 -22.32
CA ARG A 266 -11.04 -17.30 -22.31
C ARG A 266 -11.62 -18.04 -21.10
N TRP A 267 -12.91 -17.80 -20.83
CA TRP A 267 -13.67 -18.54 -19.83
C TRP A 267 -14.04 -19.92 -20.39
N GLY A 268 -13.65 -20.99 -19.71
CA GLY A 268 -13.89 -22.38 -20.13
C GLY A 268 -12.61 -23.17 -20.44
N GLU A 269 -11.47 -22.49 -20.53
CA GLU A 269 -10.16 -23.15 -20.56
C GLU A 269 -9.72 -23.55 -19.14
N GLY A 270 -8.93 -24.63 -19.04
CA GLY A 270 -8.36 -25.07 -17.79
C GLY A 270 -7.39 -24.04 -17.22
N SER A 271 -7.35 -23.92 -15.89
CA SER A 271 -6.38 -23.09 -15.16
C SER A 271 -5.26 -23.96 -14.61
N SER A 272 -4.02 -23.54 -14.84
CA SER A 272 -2.83 -24.22 -14.30
C SER A 272 -2.23 -23.51 -13.09
N LEU A 273 -2.55 -22.22 -12.90
CA LEU A 273 -1.94 -21.39 -11.84
C LEU A 273 -2.83 -21.20 -10.61
N VAL A 274 -4.14 -21.44 -10.73
CA VAL A 274 -5.09 -21.29 -9.60
C VAL A 274 -5.04 -22.52 -8.70
N THR A 275 -4.02 -22.56 -7.84
CA THR A 275 -3.86 -23.59 -6.80
C THR A 275 -4.50 -23.14 -5.48
N PRO A 276 -4.84 -24.08 -4.56
CA PRO A 276 -5.31 -23.72 -3.22
C PRO A 276 -4.35 -22.81 -2.45
N LEU A 277 -3.04 -22.95 -2.67
CA LEU A 277 -2.02 -22.12 -2.01
C LEU A 277 -2.03 -20.69 -2.56
N VAL A 278 -2.16 -20.52 -3.88
CA VAL A 278 -2.32 -19.20 -4.52
C VAL A 278 -3.58 -18.50 -4.02
N VAL A 279 -4.72 -19.20 -4.02
CA VAL A 279 -5.98 -18.64 -3.49
C VAL A 279 -5.84 -18.28 -2.01
N GLY A 280 -5.23 -19.16 -1.20
CA GLY A 280 -4.96 -18.92 0.21
C GLY A 280 -4.09 -17.69 0.46
N ALA A 281 -3.01 -17.51 -0.31
CA ALA A 281 -2.12 -16.36 -0.21
C ALA A 281 -2.83 -15.05 -0.61
N ILE A 282 -3.64 -15.05 -1.67
CA ILE A 282 -4.47 -13.90 -2.09
C ILE A 282 -5.45 -13.53 -0.98
N VAL A 283 -6.19 -14.51 -0.46
CA VAL A 283 -7.16 -14.31 0.62
C VAL A 283 -6.48 -13.81 1.88
N LEU A 284 -5.28 -14.29 2.20
CA LEU A 284 -4.53 -13.82 3.36
C LEU A 284 -4.03 -12.37 3.18
N GLY A 285 -3.46 -12.03 2.01
CA GLY A 285 -2.94 -10.69 1.72
C GLY A 285 -4.03 -9.59 1.68
N ILE A 286 -5.22 -9.93 1.17
CA ILE A 286 -6.36 -8.99 1.10
C ILE A 286 -7.23 -9.08 2.36
N GLY A 287 -7.57 -10.28 2.79
CA GLY A 287 -8.55 -10.55 3.86
C GLY A 287 -8.11 -10.07 5.23
N THR A 288 -6.80 -10.10 5.53
CA THR A 288 -6.24 -9.59 6.80
C THR A 288 -6.54 -8.10 7.02
N GLN A 289 -6.79 -7.34 5.96
CA GLN A 289 -7.13 -5.91 6.04
C GLN A 289 -8.56 -5.64 6.53
N PHE A 290 -9.41 -6.68 6.59
CA PHE A 290 -10.75 -6.59 7.17
C PHE A 290 -10.77 -6.95 8.66
N LEU A 291 -9.64 -7.44 9.20
CA LEU A 291 -9.52 -7.76 10.61
C LEU A 291 -9.48 -6.47 11.45
N PRO A 292 -10.27 -6.38 12.54
CA PRO A 292 -10.20 -5.27 13.46
C PRO A 292 -8.79 -5.06 14.02
N GLY A 293 -8.29 -3.82 14.02
CA GLY A 293 -6.94 -3.49 14.55
C GLY A 293 -6.70 -3.85 16.02
N ARG A 294 -7.75 -4.20 16.78
CA ARG A 294 -7.62 -4.79 18.13
C ARG A 294 -6.98 -6.18 18.11
N ILE A 295 -7.11 -6.95 17.04
CA ILE A 295 -6.53 -8.29 16.92
C ILE A 295 -5.02 -8.17 16.91
N TRP A 296 -4.48 -7.36 15.99
CA TRP A 296 -3.03 -7.10 15.89
C TRP A 296 -2.43 -6.56 17.20
N ARG A 297 -3.08 -5.57 17.83
CA ARG A 297 -2.65 -5.05 19.14
C ARG A 297 -2.74 -6.08 20.26
N THR A 298 -3.60 -7.08 20.16
CA THR A 298 -3.71 -8.15 21.16
C THR A 298 -2.60 -9.17 20.98
N LEU A 299 -2.29 -9.55 19.74
CA LEU A 299 -1.15 -10.42 19.42
C LEU A 299 0.17 -9.78 19.84
N GLU A 300 0.38 -8.50 19.52
CA GLU A 300 1.56 -7.74 19.93
C GLU A 300 1.70 -7.70 21.46
N ARG A 301 0.62 -7.38 22.18
CA ARG A 301 0.62 -7.35 23.65
C ARG A 301 0.86 -8.73 24.25
N TRP A 302 0.31 -9.79 23.65
CA TRP A 302 0.53 -11.16 24.10
C TRP A 302 2.00 -11.55 23.93
N PHE A 303 2.58 -11.30 22.74
CA PHE A 303 4.00 -11.55 22.47
C PHE A 303 4.90 -10.75 23.44
N SER A 304 4.53 -9.51 23.73
CA SER A 304 5.26 -8.63 24.68
C SER A 304 5.26 -9.12 26.13
N ARG A 305 4.34 -10.00 26.50
CA ARG A 305 4.29 -10.58 27.85
C ARG A 305 5.11 -11.86 27.99
N LEU A 306 5.58 -12.43 26.89
CA LEU A 306 6.40 -13.63 26.93
C LEU A 306 7.81 -13.31 27.47
N PRO A 307 8.44 -14.23 28.20
CA PRO A 307 9.86 -14.15 28.54
C PRO A 307 10.74 -13.95 27.29
N ALA A 308 11.82 -13.19 27.41
CA ALA A 308 12.72 -12.87 26.29
C ALA A 308 13.25 -14.12 25.56
N VAL A 309 13.50 -15.21 26.30
CA VAL A 309 13.93 -16.50 25.71
C VAL A 309 12.86 -17.07 24.78
N LEU A 310 11.59 -17.06 25.19
CA LEU A 310 10.49 -17.54 24.35
C LEU A 310 10.26 -16.63 23.15
N GLN A 311 10.39 -15.31 23.32
CA GLN A 311 10.36 -14.37 22.19
C GLN A 311 11.45 -14.71 21.18
N GLY A 312 12.69 -14.93 21.63
CA GLY A 312 13.82 -15.30 20.80
C GLY A 312 13.62 -16.64 20.06
N ILE A 313 13.11 -17.67 20.75
CA ILE A 313 12.79 -18.97 20.14
C ILE A 313 11.71 -18.80 19.05
N MET A 314 10.62 -18.08 19.36
CA MET A 314 9.56 -17.84 18.38
C MET A 314 10.07 -17.07 17.15
N VAL A 315 10.87 -16.02 17.37
CA VAL A 315 11.52 -15.27 16.30
C VAL A 315 12.38 -16.20 15.44
N GLY A 316 13.24 -17.03 16.05
CA GLY A 316 14.12 -17.96 15.35
C GLY A 316 13.36 -18.99 14.53
N VAL A 317 12.33 -19.62 15.12
CA VAL A 317 11.47 -20.58 14.42
C VAL A 317 10.74 -19.93 13.25
N LEU A 318 10.20 -18.72 13.43
CA LEU A 318 9.52 -17.99 12.36
C LEU A 318 10.46 -17.65 11.21
N ILE A 319 11.69 -17.22 11.50
CA ILE A 319 12.70 -16.95 10.47
C ILE A 319 13.04 -18.23 9.71
N VAL A 320 13.33 -19.33 10.40
CA VAL A 320 13.61 -20.62 9.75
C VAL A 320 12.44 -21.06 8.89
N LEU A 321 11.20 -20.96 9.39
CA LEU A 321 10.01 -21.30 8.62
C LEU A 321 9.88 -20.42 7.37
N MET A 322 10.12 -19.11 7.46
CA MET A 322 10.11 -18.22 6.30
C MET A 322 11.16 -18.63 5.26
N VAL A 323 12.40 -18.95 5.69
CA VAL A 323 13.46 -19.41 4.78
C VAL A 323 13.06 -20.72 4.11
N VAL A 324 12.52 -21.68 4.86
CA VAL A 324 12.06 -22.97 4.32
C VAL A 324 10.90 -22.79 3.34
N LEU A 325 9.97 -21.87 3.61
CA LEU A 325 8.83 -21.58 2.73
C LEU A 325 9.22 -20.86 1.45
N VAL A 326 10.23 -19.99 1.49
CA VAL A 326 10.81 -19.37 0.28
C VAL A 326 11.55 -20.42 -0.54
N GLY A 327 12.25 -21.35 0.12
CA GLY A 327 13.02 -22.40 -0.55
C GLY A 327 14.06 -21.83 -1.50
N ASP A 328 14.35 -22.57 -2.59
CA ASP A 328 15.31 -22.16 -3.62
C ASP A 328 14.72 -21.20 -4.68
N GLN A 329 13.47 -20.75 -4.51
CA GLN A 329 12.74 -19.94 -5.49
C GLN A 329 13.31 -18.51 -5.64
N GLY A 330 14.26 -18.12 -4.78
CA GLY A 330 14.85 -16.79 -4.76
C GLY A 330 13.92 -15.73 -4.14
N VAL A 331 14.45 -14.51 -3.99
CA VAL A 331 13.70 -13.34 -3.48
C VAL A 331 13.33 -12.46 -4.65
N ALA A 332 12.03 -12.23 -4.87
CA ALA A 332 11.59 -11.36 -5.95
C ALA A 332 12.05 -9.91 -5.68
N PRO A 333 12.54 -9.17 -6.69
CA PRO A 333 12.96 -7.78 -6.50
C PRO A 333 11.84 -6.93 -5.89
N PHE A 334 12.23 -5.94 -5.10
CA PHE A 334 11.27 -4.97 -4.56
C PHE A 334 10.55 -4.24 -5.71
N ILE A 335 9.23 -4.10 -5.62
CA ILE A 335 8.38 -3.73 -6.76
C ILE A 335 8.75 -2.36 -7.36
N TYR A 336 9.15 -1.39 -6.55
CA TYR A 336 9.52 -0.05 -7.02
C TYR A 336 10.93 0.03 -7.62
N PHE A 337 11.73 -1.03 -7.56
CA PHE A 337 13.01 -1.09 -8.26
C PHE A 337 12.90 -1.57 -9.70
N GLN A 338 11.70 -1.95 -10.14
CA GLN A 338 11.46 -2.45 -11.50
C GLN A 338 11.01 -1.37 -12.49
N PHE A 339 10.91 -0.10 -12.07
CA PHE A 339 10.34 0.99 -12.84
C PHE A 339 11.33 2.11 -13.13
#